data_AF-A0A7K4IM04-F1
#
_entry.id   AF-A0A7K4IM04-F1
#
_cell.length_a   1.000
_cell.length_b   1.000
_cell.length_c   1.000
_cell.angle_alpha   90.00
_cell.angle_beta   90.00
_cell.angle_gamma   90.00
#
_symmetry.space_group_name_H-M   'P 1'
#
loop_
_entity.id
_entity.type
_entity.pdbx_description
1 polymer ?
#
loop_
_entity_poly.entity_id
_entity_poly.type
_entity_poly.pdbx_seq_one_letter_code
_entity_poly.pdbx_strand_id
1 'polypeptide(L)'
;MAKYEGKCPQCGKTHYSDRKEDTIICDCWLYCPLCGAEMVSYTPDLAADTYGKDGKRDFAIVMVCLQHSPPFYSVQKPVEVVRE
;
A
#
# COMPACT_ATOMS: atom_id res chain seq x y z
N MET A 1 -16.24 2.35 -23.72
CA MET A 1 -16.77 3.01 -22.51
C MET A 1 -16.70 1.98 -21.42
N ALA A 2 -15.98 2.29 -20.33
CA ALA A 2 -15.95 1.42 -19.17
C ALA A 2 -17.37 1.19 -18.66
N LYS A 3 -17.72 -0.08 -18.44
CA LYS A 3 -19.09 -0.48 -18.07
C LYS A 3 -19.30 -0.49 -16.56
N TYR A 4 -18.22 -0.53 -15.79
CA TYR A 4 -18.24 -0.64 -14.35
C TYR A 4 -17.25 0.36 -13.77
N GLU A 5 -17.68 1.07 -12.74
CA GLU A 5 -16.81 1.93 -11.95
C GLU A 5 -16.80 1.45 -10.50
N GLY A 6 -15.69 1.69 -9.84
CA GLY A 6 -15.54 1.39 -8.43
C GLY A 6 -14.63 2.41 -7.79
N LYS A 7 -14.98 2.87 -6.60
CA LYS A 7 -14.20 3.85 -5.85
C LYS A 7 -13.37 3.15 -4.79
N CYS A 8 -12.07 3.41 -4.76
CA CYS A 8 -11.24 2.90 -3.69
C CYS A 8 -11.70 3.49 -2.35
N PRO A 9 -12.02 2.67 -1.33
CA PRO A 9 -12.48 3.16 -0.03
C PRO A 9 -11.37 3.89 0.76
N GLN A 10 -10.11 3.73 0.36
CA GLN A 10 -8.95 4.22 1.12
C GLN A 10 -8.42 5.56 0.59
N CYS A 11 -8.26 5.71 -0.73
CA CYS A 11 -7.78 6.95 -1.35
C CYS A 11 -8.88 7.73 -2.11
N GLY A 12 -10.05 7.13 -2.33
CA GLY A 12 -11.14 7.75 -3.08
C GLY A 12 -10.93 7.82 -4.60
N LYS A 13 -9.85 7.28 -5.16
CA LYS A 13 -9.66 7.19 -6.62
C LYS A 13 -10.76 6.32 -7.24
N THR A 14 -11.34 6.80 -8.34
CA THR A 14 -12.29 6.02 -9.15
C THR A 14 -11.51 5.19 -10.16
N HIS A 15 -11.77 3.89 -10.17
CA HIS A 15 -11.24 2.95 -11.13
C HIS A 15 -12.34 2.47 -12.06
N TYR A 16 -11.96 2.16 -13.30
CA TYR A 16 -12.87 1.81 -14.38
C TYR A 16 -12.50 0.45 -14.96
N SER A 17 -13.49 -0.38 -15.28
CA SER A 17 -13.28 -1.64 -15.97
C SER A 17 -14.38 -1.93 -17.00
N ASP A 18 -14.01 -2.67 -18.04
CA ASP A 18 -14.90 -3.11 -19.10
C ASP A 18 -15.65 -4.41 -18.75
N ARG A 19 -15.16 -5.20 -17.79
CA ARG A 19 -15.70 -6.50 -17.40
C ARG A 19 -16.08 -6.50 -15.92
N LYS A 20 -17.13 -7.22 -15.56
CA LYS A 20 -17.59 -7.34 -14.16
C LYS A 20 -16.69 -8.26 -13.31
N GLU A 21 -15.86 -9.07 -13.94
CA GLU A 21 -15.04 -10.10 -13.27
C GLU A 21 -13.62 -9.60 -12.93
N ASP A 22 -13.08 -8.62 -13.66
CA ASP A 22 -11.69 -8.15 -13.47
C ASP A 22 -11.40 -7.61 -12.07
N THR A 23 -10.57 -8.27 -11.27
CA THR A 23 -10.16 -7.70 -9.97
C THR A 23 -9.31 -6.45 -10.19
N ILE A 24 -9.83 -5.29 -9.78
CA ILE A 24 -9.08 -4.04 -9.81
C ILE A 24 -8.45 -3.82 -8.43
N ILE A 25 -7.12 -3.70 -8.41
CA ILE A 25 -6.37 -3.39 -7.20
C ILE A 25 -5.95 -1.92 -7.27
N CYS A 26 -6.31 -1.14 -6.26
CA CYS A 26 -5.85 0.24 -6.14
C CYS A 26 -4.38 0.27 -5.72
N ASP A 27 -3.61 1.16 -6.35
CA ASP A 27 -2.18 1.38 -6.13
C ASP A 27 -1.87 2.33 -4.96
N CYS A 28 -2.88 2.81 -4.23
CA CYS A 28 -2.69 3.78 -3.14
C CYS A 28 -1.69 3.33 -2.07
N TRP A 29 -1.59 2.03 -1.82
CA TRP A 29 -0.64 1.44 -0.87
C TRP A 29 0.83 1.61 -1.29
N LEU A 30 1.10 1.93 -2.58
CA LEU A 30 2.45 2.22 -3.09
C LEU A 30 2.89 3.65 -2.82
N TYR A 31 1.97 4.56 -2.49
CA TYR A 31 2.28 5.98 -2.33
C TYR A 31 2.25 6.39 -0.86
N CYS A 32 3.21 7.22 -0.45
CA CYS A 32 3.30 7.69 0.91
C CYS A 32 2.12 8.64 1.21
N PRO A 33 1.33 8.40 2.27
CA PRO A 33 0.21 9.28 2.62
C PRO A 33 0.67 10.65 3.16
N LEU A 34 1.94 10.81 3.51
CA LEU A 34 2.49 12.06 4.06
C LEU A 34 2.98 13.02 2.97
N CYS A 35 3.61 12.52 1.91
CA CYS A 35 4.23 13.34 0.86
C CYS A 35 3.79 13.01 -0.57
N GLY A 36 3.05 11.91 -0.77
CA GLY A 36 2.62 11.45 -2.10
C GLY A 36 3.72 10.79 -2.94
N ALA A 37 4.95 10.67 -2.43
CA ALA A 37 6.03 9.98 -3.13
C ALA A 37 5.79 8.47 -3.20
N GLU A 38 6.27 7.83 -4.26
CA GLU A 38 6.29 6.38 -4.36
C GLU A 38 7.21 5.78 -3.29
N MET A 39 6.70 4.77 -2.58
CA MET A 39 7.41 4.05 -1.54
C MET A 39 8.15 2.85 -2.13
N VAL A 40 9.13 2.35 -1.40
CA VAL A 40 9.84 1.11 -1.74
C VAL A 40 9.37 -0.04 -0.85
N SER A 41 9.47 -1.27 -1.34
CA SER A 41 9.13 -2.45 -0.55
C SER A 41 10.03 -2.53 0.69
N TYR A 42 9.41 -2.76 1.85
CA TYR A 42 10.17 -2.95 3.07
C TYR A 42 10.62 -4.41 3.16
N THR A 43 11.94 -4.62 3.23
CA THR A 43 12.51 -5.92 3.53
C THR A 43 13.15 -5.84 4.91
N PRO A 44 12.54 -6.47 5.94
CA PRO A 44 13.14 -6.46 7.26
C PRO A 44 14.45 -7.27 7.26
N ASP A 45 15.40 -6.82 8.06
CA ASP A 45 16.57 -7.64 8.38
C ASP A 45 16.14 -8.75 9.35
N LEU A 46 16.33 -10.00 8.92
CA LEU A 46 15.93 -11.20 9.65
C LEU A 46 17.09 -11.81 10.45
N ALA A 47 18.24 -11.13 10.53
CA ALA A 47 19.34 -11.58 11.36
C ALA A 47 18.92 -11.62 12.84
N ALA A 48 19.30 -12.68 13.56
CA ALA A 48 18.85 -12.92 14.94
C ALA A 48 19.30 -11.85 15.94
N ASP A 49 20.32 -11.06 15.57
CA ASP A 49 20.84 -9.93 16.33
C ASP A 49 20.16 -8.59 16.03
N THR A 50 19.33 -8.49 15.00
CA THR A 50 18.55 -7.29 14.65
C THR A 50 17.05 -7.51 14.85
N TYR A 51 16.59 -8.73 14.62
CA TYR A 51 15.20 -9.13 14.73
C TYR A 51 14.69 -9.15 16.18
N GLY A 52 13.59 -8.43 16.45
CA GLY A 52 12.87 -8.45 17.74
C GLY A 52 13.45 -7.57 18.85
N LYS A 53 14.62 -6.95 18.65
CA LYS A 53 15.25 -6.07 19.65
C LYS A 53 14.54 -4.72 19.83
N ASP A 54 13.90 -4.21 18.78
CA ASP A 54 13.32 -2.86 18.79
C ASP A 54 11.81 -2.84 19.08
N GLY A 55 11.18 -4.00 19.34
CA GLY A 55 9.71 -4.09 19.45
C GLY A 55 8.94 -3.68 18.18
N LYS A 56 9.66 -3.44 17.07
CA LYS A 56 9.08 -3.12 15.77
C LYS A 56 8.29 -4.32 15.26
N ARG A 57 7.03 -4.08 14.88
CA ARG A 57 6.19 -5.07 14.20
C ARG A 57 6.59 -5.16 12.73
N ASP A 58 7.87 -5.46 12.48
CA ASP A 58 8.49 -5.38 11.16
C ASP A 58 7.76 -6.21 10.10
N PHE A 59 7.12 -7.34 10.48
CA PHE A 59 6.30 -8.14 9.56
C PHE A 59 5.04 -7.46 9.06
N ALA A 60 4.51 -6.49 9.80
CA ALA A 60 3.31 -5.78 9.37
C ALA A 60 3.64 -4.71 8.32
N ILE A 61 4.91 -4.29 8.24
CA ILE A 61 5.35 -3.24 7.34
C ILE A 61 5.50 -3.84 5.94
N VAL A 62 4.79 -3.24 4.99
CA VAL A 62 4.78 -3.65 3.58
C VAL A 62 5.66 -2.73 2.74
N MET A 63 5.59 -1.42 3.01
CA MET A 63 6.28 -0.38 2.24
C MET A 63 6.96 0.62 3.18
N VAL A 64 8.00 1.30 2.69
CA VAL A 64 8.71 2.35 3.44
C VAL A 64 8.96 3.57 2.55
N CYS A 65 8.76 4.76 3.11
CA CYS A 65 9.14 6.03 2.50
C CYS A 65 10.40 6.57 3.18
N LEU A 66 11.49 6.66 2.42
CA LEU A 66 12.79 7.14 2.89
C LEU A 66 12.97 8.67 2.76
N GLN A 67 11.94 9.38 2.28
CA GLN A 67 11.98 10.84 2.16
C GLN A 67 11.70 11.58 3.48
N HIS A 68 11.51 10.85 4.57
CA HIS A 68 11.25 11.39 5.90
C HIS A 68 12.36 11.00 6.89
N SER A 69 12.58 11.83 7.90
CA SER A 69 13.47 11.55 9.02
C SER A 69 12.70 11.75 10.33
N PRO A 70 12.23 10.68 11.01
CA PRO A 70 12.47 9.27 10.69
C PRO A 70 11.65 8.78 9.47
N PRO A 71 12.07 7.67 8.80
CA PRO A 71 11.33 7.09 7.68
C PRO A 71 9.89 6.74 8.06
N PHE A 72 8.98 6.85 7.08
CA PHE A 72 7.60 6.42 7.26
C PHE A 72 7.45 4.96 6.86
N TYR A 73 6.98 4.12 7.78
CA TYR A 73 6.73 2.70 7.54
C TYR A 73 5.23 2.45 7.39
N SER A 74 4.83 1.94 6.23
CA SER A 74 3.44 1.67 5.89
C SER A 74 3.09 0.20 6.11
N VAL A 75 2.00 -0.04 6.83
CA VAL A 75 1.37 -1.36 6.99
C VAL A 75 0.20 -1.57 6.02
N GLN A 76 0.01 -0.61 5.10
CA GLN A 76 -1.12 -0.61 4.18
C GLN A 76 -0.96 -1.72 3.14
N LYS A 77 -2.01 -2.53 3.00
CA LYS A 77 -2.09 -3.62 2.02
C LYS A 77 -2.74 -3.14 0.72
N PRO A 78 -2.51 -3.84 -0.41
CA PRO A 78 -3.27 -3.63 -1.62
C PRO A 78 -4.78 -3.70 -1.36
N VAL A 79 -5.54 -2.77 -1.93
CA VAL A 79 -7.00 -2.67 -1.71
C VAL A 79 -7.71 -3.04 -3.00
N GLU A 80 -8.54 -4.09 -2.92
CA GLU A 80 -9.46 -4.45 -4.00
C GLU A 80 -10.60 -3.44 -4.06
N VAL A 81 -10.92 -3.00 -5.27
CA VAL A 81 -11.97 -2.03 -5.52
C VAL A 81 -13.27 -2.77 -5.86
N VAL A 82 -14.29 -2.60 -5.03
CA VAL A 82 -15.64 -3.11 -5.29
C VAL A 82 -16.30 -2.21 -6.35
N ARG A 83 -16.85 -2.83 -7.38
CA ARG A 83 -17.52 -2.16 -8.50
C ARG A 83 -19.03 -2.17 -8.29
N GLU A 84 -19.70 -1.09 -8.64
CA GLU A 84 -21.17 -0.94 -8.60
C GLU A 84 -21.77 -0.89 -10.01
#